data_AF-A0A952N8R7-F1
#
_entry.id   AF-A0A952N8R7-F1
#
_cell.length_a   1.000
_cell.length_b   1.000
_cell.length_c   1.000
_cell.angle_alpha   90.00
_cell.angle_beta   90.00
_cell.angle_gamma   90.00
#
_symmetry.space_group_name_H-M   'P 1'
#
loop_
_entity.id
_entity.type
_entity.pdbx_description
1 polymer ?
#
loop_
_entity_poly.entity_id
_entity_poly.type
_entity_poly.pdbx_seq_one_letter_code
_entity_poly.pdbx_strand_id
1 'polypeptide(L)' 'MNRTEYKSYLEKANTNELPDEFNPIFILSGIDTKLLTKIASAEINLNELAKRELENRGLDIEGKWIGFDAAQKLNN' A
#
# COMPACT_ATOMS: atom_id res chain seq x y z
N MET A 1 -10.08 0.57 5.79
CA MET A 1 -11.18 0.66 4.81
C MET A 1 -12.42 -0.02 5.38
N ASN A 2 -13.57 0.63 5.35
CA ASN A 2 -14.85 0.03 5.73
C ASN A 2 -15.52 -0.68 4.53
N ARG A 3 -16.62 -1.41 4.77
CA ARG A 3 -17.30 -2.18 3.72
C ARG A 3 -17.91 -1.30 2.61
N THR A 4 -18.31 -0.08 2.92
CA THR A 4 -18.89 0.86 1.96
C THR A 4 -17.81 1.34 0.99
N GLU A 5 -16.66 1.76 1.51
CA GLU A 5 -15.49 2.15 0.71
C GLU A 5 -15.04 1.00 -0.20
N TYR A 6 -14.96 -0.23 0.33
CA TYR A 6 -14.57 -1.41 -0.44
C TYR A 6 -15.49 -1.63 -1.65
N LYS A 7 -16.82 -1.57 -1.45
CA LYS A 7 -17.80 -1.71 -2.54
C LYS A 7 -17.64 -0.63 -3.60
N SER A 8 -17.39 0.62 -3.19
CA SER A 8 -17.17 1.73 -4.12
C SER A 8 -15.94 1.48 -5.01
N TYR A 9 -14.83 1.00 -4.46
CA TYR A 9 -13.65 0.65 -5.27
C TYR A 9 -13.88 -0.55 -6.19
N LEU A 10 -14.69 -1.52 -5.77
CA LEU A 10 -15.07 -2.66 -6.60
C LEU A 10 -15.93 -2.22 -7.79
N GLU A 11 -16.88 -1.30 -7.59
CA GLU A 11 -17.70 -0.73 -8.66
C GLU A 11 -16.84 0.02 -9.68
N LYS A 12 -15.92 0.88 -9.22
CA LYS A 12 -15.00 1.62 -10.09
C LYS A 12 -14.08 0.73 -10.92
N ALA A 13 -13.69 -0.43 -10.39
CA ALA A 13 -12.94 -1.44 -11.13
C ALA A 13 -13.78 -1.98 -12.30
N ASN A 14 -15.04 -2.35 -12.03
CA ASN A 14 -15.94 -2.94 -13.02
C ASN A 14 -16.36 -1.93 -14.11
N THR A 15 -16.43 -0.64 -13.79
CA THR A 15 -16.73 0.43 -14.76
C THR A 15 -15.50 0.99 -15.45
N ASN A 16 -14.30 0.48 -15.12
CA ASN A 16 -13.01 0.93 -15.65
C ASN A 16 -12.72 2.42 -15.38
N GLU A 17 -13.34 2.98 -14.33
CA GLU A 17 -13.07 4.35 -13.83
C GLU A 17 -11.78 4.43 -13.02
N LEU A 18 -11.31 3.30 -12.50
CA LEU A 18 -10.06 3.18 -11.76
C LEU A 18 -9.25 2.00 -12.34
N PRO A 19 -8.07 2.25 -12.94
CA PRO A 19 -7.18 1.18 -13.37
C PRO A 19 -6.78 0.28 -12.21
N ASP A 20 -6.60 -1.02 -12.49
CA ASP A 20 -6.30 -2.03 -11.48
C ASP A 20 -5.02 -1.71 -10.69
N GLU A 21 -4.00 -1.14 -11.34
CA GLU A 21 -2.73 -0.75 -10.70
C GLU A 21 -2.89 0.35 -9.63
N PHE A 22 -3.98 1.10 -9.68
CA PHE A 22 -4.32 2.15 -8.70
C PHE A 22 -5.46 1.74 -7.77
N ASN A 23 -5.98 0.51 -7.89
CA ASN A 23 -7.10 0.06 -7.08
C ASN A 23 -6.63 -0.56 -5.75
N PRO A 24 -6.95 0.07 -4.59
CA PRO A 24 -6.47 -0.40 -3.29
C PRO A 24 -7.01 -1.78 -2.90
N ILE A 25 -8.12 -2.26 -3.50
CA ILE A 25 -8.66 -3.58 -3.15
C ILE A 25 -7.79 -4.73 -3.67
N PHE A 26 -6.90 -4.46 -4.63
CA PHE A 26 -6.00 -5.47 -5.20
C PHE A 26 -4.60 -5.47 -4.57
N ILE A 27 -4.28 -4.51 -3.70
CA ILE A 27 -2.93 -4.33 -3.13
C ILE A 27 -2.40 -5.57 -2.37
N LEU A 28 -3.30 -6.40 -1.83
CA LEU A 28 -2.96 -7.62 -1.08
C LEU A 28 -3.33 -8.93 -1.79
N SER A 29 -3.77 -8.86 -3.05
CA SER A 29 -4.29 -10.03 -3.80
C SER A 29 -3.26 -11.14 -4.02
N GLY A 30 -1.97 -10.80 -4.07
CA GLY A 30 -0.86 -11.75 -4.22
C GLY A 30 -0.18 -12.18 -2.92
N ILE A 31 -0.71 -11.80 -1.75
CA ILE A 31 -0.07 -12.05 -0.45
C ILE A 31 -0.53 -13.39 0.14
N ASP A 32 0.41 -14.17 0.69
CA ASP A 32 0.12 -15.44 1.38
C ASP A 32 -0.86 -15.26 2.56
N THR A 33 -1.74 -16.24 2.77
CA THR A 33 -2.76 -16.20 3.82
C THR A 33 -2.18 -16.00 5.22
N LYS A 34 -1.02 -16.59 5.56
CA LYS A 34 -0.43 -16.42 6.89
C LYS A 34 0.04 -14.98 7.11
N LEU A 35 0.55 -14.33 6.06
CA LEU A 35 0.93 -12.92 6.12
C LEU A 35 -0.31 -12.03 6.26
N LEU A 36 -1.41 -12.34 5.56
CA LEU A 36 -2.69 -11.65 5.74
C LEU A 36 -3.20 -11.76 7.17
N THR A 37 -3.11 -12.95 7.78
CA THR A 37 -3.47 -13.14 9.19
C THR A 37 -2.64 -12.25 10.10
N LYS A 38 -1.31 -12.20 9.89
CA LYS A 38 -0.40 -11.35 10.68
C LYS A 38 -0.65 -9.85 10.51
N ILE A 39 -1.02 -9.41 9.32
CA ILE A 39 -1.43 -8.02 9.07
C ILE A 39 -2.73 -7.73 9.82
N ALA A 40 -3.72 -8.61 9.72
CA ALA A 40 -5.02 -8.45 10.37
C ALA A 40 -4.94 -8.49 11.91
N SER A 41 -4.01 -9.26 12.48
CA SER A 41 -3.72 -9.31 13.92
C SER A 41 -2.77 -8.20 14.41
N ALA A 42 -2.37 -7.27 13.54
CA ALA A 42 -1.42 -6.19 13.81
C ALA A 42 0.00 -6.65 14.21
N GLU A 43 0.37 -7.91 13.95
CA GLU A 43 1.76 -8.39 14.07
C GLU A 43 2.67 -7.81 12.98
N ILE A 44 2.10 -7.45 11.82
CA ILE A 44 2.78 -6.75 10.73
C ILE A 44 2.16 -5.37 10.57
N ASN A 45 2.96 -4.33 10.73
CA ASN A 45 2.55 -2.96 10.45
C ASN A 45 2.70 -2.64 8.96
N LEU A 46 1.60 -2.80 8.20
CA LEU A 46 1.60 -2.58 6.75
C LEU A 46 1.96 -1.14 6.36
N ASN A 47 1.65 -0.15 7.20
CA ASN A 47 2.02 1.24 6.93
C ASN A 47 3.54 1.44 7.02
N GLU A 48 4.22 0.76 7.94
CA GLU A 48 5.69 0.80 8.01
C GLU A 48 6.32 0.10 6.80
N LEU A 49 5.77 -1.03 6.36
CA LEU A 49 6.22 -1.68 5.13
C LEU A 49 6.11 -0.75 3.91
N ALA A 50 5.00 0.00 3.79
CA ALA A 50 4.83 0.97 2.72
C ALA A 50 5.91 2.08 2.77
N LYS A 51 6.29 2.55 3.96
CA LYS A 51 7.40 3.52 4.11
C LYS A 51 8.74 2.95 3.68
N ARG A 52 9.04 1.69 4.04
CA ARG A 52 10.27 1.00 3.59
C ARG A 52 10.31 0.81 2.07
N GLU A 53 9.16 0.55 1.45
CA GLU A 53 9.06 0.51 -0.01
C GLU A 53 9.32 1.88 -0.66
N LEU A 54 8.78 2.97 -0.09
CA LEU A 54 9.05 4.33 -0.57
C LEU A 54 10.53 4.70 -0.38
N GLU A 55 11.12 4.36 0.76
CA GLU A 55 12.54 4.52 1.07
C GLU A 55 13.44 3.81 0.04
N ASN A 56 13.16 2.53 -0.22
CA ASN A 56 13.87 1.74 -1.23
C ASN A 56 13.75 2.32 -2.65
N ARG A 57 12.69 3.09 -2.89
CA ARG A 57 12.44 3.82 -4.15
C ARG A 57 12.96 5.25 -4.13
N GLY A 58 13.68 5.69 -3.09
CA GLY A 58 14.21 7.06 -3.00
C GLY A 58 13.14 8.15 -2.85
N LEU A 59 11.95 7.78 -2.36
CA LEU A 59 10.79 8.66 -2.20
C LEU A 59 10.54 9.02 -0.73
N ASP A 60 9.98 10.20 -0.49
CA ASP A 60 9.37 10.56 0.80
C ASP A 60 7.93 10.03 0.92
N ILE A 61 7.28 10.33 2.05
CA ILE A 61 5.89 9.90 2.34
C ILE A 61 4.84 10.54 1.42
N GLU A 62 5.19 11.63 0.74
CA GLU A 62 4.33 12.29 -0.25
C GLU A 62 4.55 11.71 -1.66
N GLY A 63 5.50 10.77 -1.81
CA GLY A 63 5.87 10.16 -3.08
C GLY A 63 6.82 11.02 -3.92
N LYS A 64 7.45 12.04 -3.34
CA LYS A 64 8.43 12.89 -4.04
C LYS A 64 9.81 12.27 -3.99
N TRP A 65 10.51 12.29 -5.12
CA TRP A 65 11.90 11.85 -5.19
C TRP A 65 12.84 12.78 -4.41
N ILE A 66 13.53 12.21 -3.43
CA ILE A 66 14.52 12.89 -2.59
C ILE A 66 15.91 12.22 -2.66
N GLY A 67 16.02 11.09 -3.36
CA GLY A 67 17.23 10.28 -3.47
C GLY A 67 17.35 9.22 -2.37
N PHE A 68 18.05 8.12 -2.65
CA PHE A 68 18.14 6.96 -1.77
C PHE A 68 18.67 7.30 -0.38
N ASP A 69 19.81 8.00 -0.29
CA ASP A 69 20.42 8.34 0.99
C ASP A 69 19.54 9.25 1.87
N ALA A 70 18.79 10.16 1.24
CA ALA A 70 17.89 11.06 1.96
C ALA A 70 16.65 10.31 2.45
N ALA A 71 16.09 9.45 1.61
CA ALA A 71 14.91 8.64 1.96
C ALA A 71 15.20 7.68 3.11
N GLN A 72 16.39 7.06 3.14
CA GLN A 72 16.80 6.20 4.26
C GLN A 72 16.91 6.95 5.59
N LYS A 73 17.34 8.22 5.57
CA LYS A 73 17.46 9.03 6.78
C LYS A 73 16.12 9.56 7.29
N LEU A 74 15.17 9.81 6.40
CA LEU A 74 13.87 10.40 6.74
C LEU A 74 12.91 9.41 7.40
N ASN A 75 12.99 8.13 7.02
CA ASN A 75 12.07 7.09 7.46
C ASN A 75 12.62 6.18 8.58
N ASN A 76 13.76 6.55 9.19
CA ASN A 76 14.39 5.83 10.31
C ASN A 76 13.92 6.29 11.69
#